data_AF-B0TIH7-F1
#
_entry.id   AF-B0TIH7-F1
#
_cell.length_a   1.000
_cell.length_b   1.000
_cell.length_c   1.000
_cell.angle_alpha   90.00
_cell.angle_beta   90.00
_cell.angle_gamma   90.00
#
_symmetry.space_group_name_H-M   'P 1'
#
loop_
_entity.id
_entity.type
_entity.pdbx_description
1 polymer ?
#
loop_
_entity_poly.entity_id
_entity_poly.type
_entity_poly.pdbx_seq_one_letter_code
_entity_poly.pdbx_strand_id
1 'polypeptide(L)'
;MLVSLAAPFLPLSKAEMNELGWDACDFILVTGDAYVDHPSFGAAIIGRVLENRGYRVGIISQPDWRDLRSFKVLGRPRLAWLVTAGNLDSMVNHYTAAKKRRSEDAYSPGGRAGLRPDRASLVYAHRCREAYKEPPIILGGIEASLRRFAHYDYWEDRVRRSVLVDAKADLLVFGMGEEPITALAEELSRRRSGEEFMHPLGAKTAGVCYLTSDLAAIPGEAPIVLPGYDEVASDKWAYAKAFQVQEREQNPVDGKTLAQPHGELFLVQNRPARPLTTKEMDAIYALPFARRPHPSYEGMGGGTRTGRGGVQPHRPAGLFWRLLLLRPHLPPGTDHPRA
;
A
#
# COMPACT_ATOMS: atom_id res chain seq x y z
N MET A 1 3.44 -36.57 2.76
CA MET A 1 2.95 -35.49 1.89
C MET A 1 2.28 -34.46 2.79
N LEU A 2 2.92 -33.31 3.03
CA LEU A 2 2.28 -32.20 3.72
C LEU A 2 1.20 -31.64 2.79
N VAL A 3 -0.08 -31.87 3.13
CA VAL A 3 -1.20 -31.20 2.47
C VAL A 3 -0.99 -29.71 2.71
N SER A 4 -0.86 -28.93 1.63
CA SER A 4 -0.73 -27.48 1.71
C SER A 4 -1.95 -26.93 2.46
N LEU A 5 -1.72 -26.28 3.60
CA LEU A 5 -2.74 -25.59 4.40
C LEU A 5 -3.24 -24.28 3.75
N ALA A 6 -2.69 -23.91 2.60
CA ALA A 6 -3.06 -22.68 1.90
C ALA A 6 -4.44 -22.82 1.26
N ALA A 7 -5.28 -21.80 1.44
CA ALA A 7 -6.60 -21.75 0.82
C ALA A 7 -6.44 -21.67 -0.72
N PRO A 8 -7.30 -22.33 -1.51
CA PRO A 8 -7.25 -22.22 -2.98
C PRO A 8 -7.30 -20.76 -3.46
N PHE A 9 -8.04 -19.92 -2.73
CA PHE A 9 -8.09 -18.47 -2.83
C PHE A 9 -8.21 -17.89 -1.42
N LEU A 10 -7.75 -16.66 -1.20
CA LEU A 10 -8.13 -15.92 0.00
C LEU A 10 -9.65 -15.70 -0.01
N PRO A 11 -10.38 -15.94 1.10
CA PRO A 11 -11.83 -15.83 1.13
C PRO A 11 -12.33 -14.39 0.94
N LEU A 12 -13.37 -14.24 0.12
CA LEU A 12 -14.12 -13.02 -0.14
C LEU A 12 -15.46 -12.97 0.62
N SER A 13 -15.91 -14.12 1.14
CA SER A 13 -17.20 -14.23 1.83
C SER A 13 -17.12 -15.08 3.11
N LYS A 14 -18.12 -14.92 3.98
CA LYS A 14 -18.31 -15.79 5.16
C LYS A 14 -18.52 -17.25 4.79
N ALA A 15 -19.14 -17.53 3.64
CA ALA A 15 -19.34 -18.92 3.20
C ALA A 15 -17.98 -19.58 2.93
N GLU A 16 -17.10 -18.90 2.20
CA GLU A 16 -15.73 -19.38 1.94
C GLU A 16 -14.90 -19.47 3.23
N MET A 17 -15.06 -18.53 4.18
CA MET A 17 -14.44 -18.65 5.51
C MET A 17 -14.93 -19.91 6.24
N ASN A 18 -16.23 -20.21 6.19
CA ASN A 18 -16.79 -21.41 6.83
C ASN A 18 -16.27 -22.69 6.20
N GLU A 19 -16.09 -22.73 4.88
CA GLU A 19 -15.47 -23.85 4.16
C GLU A 19 -14.02 -24.10 4.60
N LEU A 20 -13.30 -23.03 4.95
CA LEU A 20 -11.95 -23.08 5.52
C LEU A 20 -11.94 -23.34 7.04
N GLY A 21 -13.11 -23.42 7.68
CA GLY A 21 -13.24 -23.57 9.14
C GLY A 21 -12.82 -22.33 9.93
N TRP A 22 -12.87 -21.14 9.33
CA TRP A 22 -12.44 -19.88 9.97
C TRP A 22 -13.62 -19.12 10.56
N ASP A 23 -13.54 -18.80 11.85
CA ASP A 23 -14.51 -17.94 12.56
C ASP A 23 -14.26 -16.44 12.32
N ALA A 24 -13.00 -16.06 12.08
CA ALA A 24 -12.57 -14.70 11.82
C ALA A 24 -11.27 -14.66 10.99
N CYS A 25 -11.08 -13.58 10.23
CA CYS A 25 -9.78 -13.27 9.64
C CYS A 25 -8.90 -12.53 10.64
N ASP A 26 -7.59 -12.80 10.63
CA ASP A 26 -6.61 -12.02 11.36
C ASP A 26 -6.37 -10.68 10.64
N PHE A 27 -6.26 -10.71 9.31
CA PHE A 27 -6.19 -9.53 8.45
C PHE A 27 -7.29 -9.55 7.41
N ILE A 28 -7.86 -8.37 7.13
CA ILE A 28 -8.73 -8.18 5.97
C ILE A 28 -8.10 -7.15 5.04
N LEU A 29 -7.79 -7.59 3.82
CA LEU A 29 -7.32 -6.75 2.72
C LEU A 29 -8.51 -6.07 2.04
N VAL A 30 -8.46 -4.76 1.85
CA VAL A 30 -9.42 -4.01 1.05
C VAL A 30 -8.68 -3.41 -0.14
N THR A 31 -9.07 -3.80 -1.35
CA THR A 31 -8.38 -3.40 -2.58
C THR A 31 -9.32 -2.73 -3.57
N GLY A 32 -8.79 -1.74 -4.29
CA GLY A 32 -9.48 -1.11 -5.40
C GLY A 32 -9.53 -1.95 -6.68
N ASP A 33 -8.78 -3.03 -6.78
CA ASP A 33 -8.78 -3.93 -7.95
C ASP A 33 -9.70 -5.13 -7.76
N ALA A 34 -10.08 -5.77 -8.86
CA ALA A 34 -10.57 -7.15 -8.86
C ALA A 34 -9.55 -8.07 -8.17
N TYR A 35 -10.02 -9.08 -7.42
CA TYR A 35 -9.12 -10.07 -6.86
C TYR A 35 -8.64 -11.06 -7.93
N VAL A 36 -7.38 -10.89 -8.31
CA VAL A 36 -6.63 -11.85 -9.12
C VAL A 36 -5.52 -12.40 -8.26
N ASP A 37 -5.59 -13.69 -7.94
CA ASP A 37 -4.62 -14.34 -7.08
C ASP A 37 -3.36 -14.71 -7.88
N HIS A 38 -2.56 -13.70 -8.20
CA HIS A 38 -1.39 -13.80 -9.05
C HIS A 38 -0.26 -12.90 -8.53
N PRO A 39 1.02 -13.31 -8.64
CA PRO A 39 2.18 -12.53 -8.16
C PRO A 39 2.42 -11.20 -8.91
N SER A 40 1.53 -10.79 -9.81
CA SER A 40 1.53 -9.45 -10.41
C SER A 40 0.59 -8.46 -9.71
N PHE A 41 -0.13 -8.91 -8.68
CA PHE A 41 -1.07 -8.09 -7.91
C PHE A 41 -0.56 -7.92 -6.49
N GLY A 42 -0.29 -6.68 -6.08
CA GLY A 42 0.32 -6.40 -4.79
C GLY A 42 -0.52 -6.91 -3.61
N ALA A 43 -1.85 -6.76 -3.68
CA ALA A 43 -2.75 -7.28 -2.64
C ALA A 43 -2.67 -8.81 -2.51
N ALA A 44 -2.53 -9.54 -3.62
CA ALA A 44 -2.37 -10.99 -3.61
C ALA A 44 -1.01 -11.39 -2.99
N ILE A 45 0.07 -10.71 -3.35
CA ILE A 45 1.40 -10.94 -2.76
C ILE A 45 1.35 -10.79 -1.23
N ILE A 46 0.86 -9.65 -0.74
CA ILE A 46 0.79 -9.39 0.70
C ILE A 46 -0.09 -10.42 1.41
N GLY A 47 -1.24 -10.77 0.81
CA GLY A 47 -2.13 -11.78 1.39
C GLY A 47 -1.48 -13.17 1.47
N ARG A 48 -0.81 -13.63 0.41
CA ARG A 48 -0.11 -14.93 0.40
C ARG A 48 1.13 -14.93 1.29
N VAL A 49 1.85 -13.82 1.41
CA VAL A 49 2.98 -13.68 2.34
C VAL A 49 2.50 -13.86 3.78
N LEU A 50 1.40 -13.20 4.17
CA LEU A 50 0.83 -13.35 5.51
C LEU A 50 0.23 -14.75 5.75
N GLU A 51 -0.46 -15.32 4.77
CA GLU A 51 -1.00 -16.70 4.86
C GLU A 51 0.14 -17.71 5.06
N ASN A 52 1.26 -17.56 4.33
CA ASN A 52 2.45 -18.40 4.49
C ASN A 52 3.11 -18.26 5.87
N ARG A 53 2.80 -17.18 6.63
CA ARG A 53 3.19 -17.01 8.03
C ARG A 53 2.15 -17.55 9.02
N GLY A 54 1.10 -18.19 8.54
CA GLY A 54 0.06 -18.82 9.36
C GLY A 54 -1.12 -17.91 9.73
N TYR A 55 -1.20 -16.70 9.15
CA TYR A 55 -2.32 -15.80 9.40
C TYR A 55 -3.52 -16.11 8.51
N ARG A 56 -4.73 -15.96 9.03
CA ARG A 56 -5.96 -16.06 8.25
C ARG A 56 -6.24 -14.74 7.58
N VAL A 57 -6.14 -14.69 6.25
CA VAL A 57 -6.28 -13.45 5.49
C VAL A 57 -7.49 -13.54 4.58
N GLY A 58 -8.43 -12.60 4.73
CA GLY A 58 -9.54 -12.42 3.79
C GLY A 58 -9.33 -11.18 2.92
N ILE A 59 -10.05 -11.10 1.80
CA ILE A 59 -9.97 -9.96 0.88
C ILE A 59 -11.35 -9.44 0.47
N ILE A 60 -11.54 -8.13 0.57
CA ILE A 60 -12.70 -7.40 0.06
C ILE A 60 -12.24 -6.61 -1.16
N SER A 61 -12.56 -7.13 -2.33
CA SER A 61 -12.20 -6.52 -3.62
C SER A 61 -13.33 -5.62 -4.11
N GLN A 62 -12.99 -4.36 -4.43
CA GLN A 62 -13.92 -3.36 -4.95
C GLN A 62 -15.24 -3.26 -4.17
N PRO A 63 -15.20 -3.08 -2.83
CA PRO A 63 -16.43 -2.88 -2.08
C PRO A 63 -17.15 -1.63 -2.57
N ASP A 64 -18.49 -1.68 -2.59
CA ASP A 64 -19.27 -0.46 -2.82
C ASP A 64 -19.05 0.50 -1.65
N TRP A 65 -18.27 1.55 -1.90
CA TRP A 65 -17.95 2.58 -0.90
C TRP A 65 -19.15 3.42 -0.50
N ARG A 66 -20.33 3.22 -1.09
CA ARG A 66 -21.58 3.89 -0.71
C ARG A 66 -22.39 3.06 0.28
N ASP A 67 -22.09 1.77 0.39
CA ASP A 67 -22.76 0.84 1.30
C ASP A 67 -21.78 0.26 2.31
N LEU A 68 -21.94 0.65 3.57
CA LEU A 68 -21.08 0.17 4.66
C LEU A 68 -21.12 -1.36 4.82
N ARG A 69 -22.21 -2.03 4.39
CA ARG A 69 -22.33 -3.49 4.46
C ARG A 69 -21.26 -4.19 3.63
N SER A 70 -20.80 -3.61 2.53
CA SER A 70 -19.71 -4.17 1.71
C SER A 70 -18.39 -4.31 2.46
N PHE A 71 -18.16 -3.52 3.52
CA PHE A 71 -16.97 -3.59 4.37
C PHE A 71 -17.15 -4.53 5.58
N LYS A 72 -18.36 -5.08 5.78
CA LYS A 72 -18.69 -5.98 6.89
C LYS A 72 -18.86 -7.43 6.45
N VAL A 73 -18.68 -7.73 5.16
CA VAL A 73 -18.97 -9.05 4.57
C VAL A 73 -18.13 -10.18 5.20
N LEU A 74 -16.89 -9.90 5.61
CA LEU A 74 -16.00 -10.83 6.31
C LEU A 74 -15.99 -10.65 7.84
N GLY A 75 -16.76 -9.69 8.36
CA GLY A 75 -16.75 -9.32 9.78
C GLY A 75 -15.57 -8.43 10.17
N ARG A 76 -15.20 -8.48 11.46
CA ARG A 76 -14.14 -7.66 12.06
C ARG A 76 -12.80 -8.41 11.99
N PRO A 77 -11.71 -7.82 11.46
CA PRO A 77 -10.38 -8.43 11.53
C PRO A 77 -9.88 -8.45 12.97
N ARG A 78 -9.10 -9.48 13.34
CA ARG A 78 -8.52 -9.57 14.70
C ARG A 78 -7.32 -8.65 14.89
N LEU A 79 -6.46 -8.52 13.87
CA LEU A 79 -5.19 -7.80 13.94
C LEU A 79 -5.24 -6.44 13.23
N ALA A 80 -5.60 -6.37 11.94
CA ALA A 80 -5.65 -5.11 11.20
C ALA A 80 -6.49 -5.14 9.92
N TRP A 81 -6.93 -3.96 9.50
CA TRP A 81 -7.32 -3.67 8.12
C TRP A 81 -6.09 -3.34 7.27
N LEU A 82 -6.00 -3.91 6.07
CA LEU A 82 -4.94 -3.62 5.11
C LEU A 82 -5.56 -2.97 3.87
N VAL A 83 -5.29 -1.70 3.61
CA VAL A 83 -6.03 -0.91 2.60
C VAL A 83 -5.12 -0.44 1.46
N THR A 84 -5.53 -0.70 0.22
CA THR A 84 -4.83 -0.26 -0.99
C THR A 84 -5.80 0.18 -2.09
N ALA A 85 -5.39 1.17 -2.89
CA ALA A 85 -6.12 1.57 -4.10
C ALA A 85 -6.01 0.53 -5.25
N GLY A 86 -5.12 -0.46 -5.11
CA GLY A 86 -4.82 -1.48 -6.11
C GLY A 86 -3.42 -1.32 -6.72
N ASN A 87 -3.24 -1.88 -7.90
CA ASN A 87 -2.01 -1.88 -8.69
C ASN A 87 -1.71 -0.52 -9.36
N LEU A 88 -2.69 0.37 -9.42
CA LEU A 88 -2.55 1.72 -9.96
C LEU A 88 -3.30 2.71 -9.09
N ASP A 89 -2.83 3.96 -9.09
CA ASP A 89 -3.53 5.08 -8.46
C ASP A 89 -4.97 5.21 -8.97
N SER A 90 -5.92 5.42 -8.06
CA SER A 90 -7.35 5.46 -8.39
C SER A 90 -7.71 6.63 -9.32
N MET A 91 -7.03 7.77 -9.17
CA MET A 91 -7.26 8.91 -10.05
C MET A 91 -6.71 8.64 -11.46
N VAL A 92 -5.56 7.99 -11.58
CA VAL A 92 -5.00 7.59 -12.88
C VAL A 92 -5.87 6.52 -13.56
N ASN A 93 -6.51 5.64 -12.79
CA ASN A 93 -7.50 4.69 -13.29
C ASN A 93 -8.76 5.37 -13.81
N HIS A 94 -9.21 6.45 -13.17
CA HIS A 94 -10.44 7.16 -13.57
C HIS A 94 -10.23 8.24 -14.61
N TYR A 95 -9.03 8.81 -14.71
CA TYR A 95 -8.78 9.98 -15.55
C TYR A 95 -7.51 9.81 -16.40
N THR A 96 -7.54 10.46 -17.56
CA THR A 96 -6.34 10.70 -18.38
C THR A 96 -5.50 11.82 -17.79
N ALA A 97 -4.26 11.98 -18.24
CA ALA A 97 -3.41 13.11 -17.85
C ALA A 97 -4.05 14.47 -18.19
N ALA A 98 -4.93 14.52 -19.19
CA ALA A 98 -5.70 15.71 -19.57
C ALA A 98 -7.02 15.87 -18.75
N LYS A 99 -7.13 15.22 -17.58
CA LYS A 99 -8.31 15.23 -16.69
C LYS A 99 -9.63 14.74 -17.31
N LYS A 100 -9.59 14.07 -18.48
CA LYS A 100 -10.77 13.42 -19.08
C LYS A 100 -11.05 12.08 -18.41
N ARG A 101 -12.31 11.79 -18.08
CA ARG A 101 -12.73 10.53 -17.47
C ARG A 101 -12.57 9.36 -18.45
N ARG A 102 -12.05 8.23 -17.97
CA ARG A 102 -11.94 6.96 -18.70
C ARG A 102 -13.27 6.21 -18.62
N SER A 103 -13.67 5.58 -19.72
CA SER A 103 -14.86 4.74 -19.82
C SER A 103 -14.66 3.31 -19.30
N GLU A 104 -13.40 2.90 -19.14
CA GLU A 104 -13.00 1.56 -18.72
C GLU A 104 -12.00 1.63 -17.56
N ASP A 105 -12.00 0.59 -16.72
CA ASP A 105 -11.00 0.34 -15.68
C ASP A 105 -10.35 -1.02 -15.93
N ALA A 106 -9.07 -1.02 -16.30
CA ALA A 106 -8.34 -2.22 -16.70
C ALA A 106 -8.25 -3.27 -15.60
N TYR A 107 -8.33 -2.86 -14.33
CA TYR A 107 -8.21 -3.72 -13.15
C TYR A 107 -9.56 -4.04 -12.51
N SER A 108 -10.68 -3.67 -13.14
CA SER A 108 -12.02 -4.08 -12.76
C SER A 108 -12.48 -5.33 -13.51
N PRO A 109 -13.37 -6.16 -12.94
CA PRO A 109 -13.96 -7.29 -13.65
C PRO A 109 -14.62 -6.85 -14.95
N GLY A 110 -14.22 -7.45 -16.08
CA GLY A 110 -14.76 -7.13 -17.40
C GLY A 110 -14.42 -5.72 -17.91
N GLY A 111 -13.49 -5.01 -17.27
CA GLY A 111 -13.12 -3.64 -17.67
C GLY A 111 -14.09 -2.56 -17.18
N ARG A 112 -15.03 -2.89 -16.28
CA ARG A 112 -16.11 -2.00 -15.86
C ARG A 112 -15.60 -0.80 -15.05
N ALA A 113 -15.86 0.41 -15.53
CA ALA A 113 -15.56 1.62 -14.76
C ALA A 113 -16.54 1.81 -13.57
N GLY A 114 -16.11 2.60 -12.58
CA GLY A 114 -16.96 3.05 -11.48
C GLY A 114 -17.13 2.05 -10.32
N LEU A 115 -16.28 1.02 -10.24
CA LEU A 115 -16.25 0.03 -9.16
C LEU A 115 -15.30 0.39 -8.01
N ARG A 116 -14.55 1.49 -8.12
CA ARG A 116 -13.77 2.08 -7.04
C ARG A 116 -14.06 3.58 -6.94
N PRO A 117 -13.86 4.23 -5.78
CA PRO A 117 -13.94 5.68 -5.66
C PRO A 117 -12.66 6.37 -6.11
N ASP A 118 -12.75 7.68 -6.36
CA ASP A 118 -11.58 8.57 -6.39
C ASP A 118 -10.90 8.56 -5.02
N ARG A 119 -9.56 8.53 -5.00
CA ARG A 119 -8.74 8.45 -3.77
C ARG A 119 -9.11 7.25 -2.91
N ALA A 120 -9.14 6.09 -3.56
CA ALA A 120 -9.62 4.85 -2.98
C ALA A 120 -8.97 4.50 -1.62
N SER A 121 -7.66 4.72 -1.44
CA SER A 121 -7.01 4.46 -0.16
C SER A 121 -7.62 5.27 0.99
N LEU A 122 -7.96 6.53 0.76
CA LEU A 122 -8.57 7.42 1.77
C LEU A 122 -10.01 6.98 2.05
N VAL A 123 -10.82 6.80 1.00
CA VAL A 123 -12.24 6.45 1.15
C VAL A 123 -12.39 5.09 1.82
N TYR A 124 -11.62 4.09 1.41
CA TYR A 124 -11.68 2.76 1.99
C TYR A 124 -11.20 2.74 3.44
N ALA A 125 -10.17 3.51 3.80
CA ALA A 125 -9.75 3.63 5.20
C ALA A 125 -10.86 4.20 6.09
N HIS A 126 -11.52 5.27 5.65
CA HIS A 126 -12.67 5.84 6.38
C HIS A 126 -13.80 4.83 6.53
N ARG A 127 -14.14 4.10 5.47
CA ARG A 127 -15.18 3.05 5.52
C ARG A 127 -14.80 1.88 6.42
N CYS A 128 -13.53 1.46 6.46
CA CYS A 128 -13.05 0.45 7.41
C CYS A 128 -13.23 0.92 8.85
N ARG A 129 -12.87 2.18 9.15
CA ARG A 129 -13.04 2.77 10.50
C ARG A 129 -14.51 2.88 10.90
N GLU A 130 -15.37 3.26 9.96
CA GLU A 130 -16.82 3.34 10.17
C GLU A 130 -17.44 1.95 10.38
N ALA A 131 -16.93 0.94 9.67
CA ALA A 131 -17.40 -0.44 9.82
C ALA A 131 -17.05 -0.98 11.20
N TYR A 132 -15.81 -0.76 11.64
CA TYR A 132 -15.32 -1.13 12.97
C TYR A 132 -14.26 -0.14 13.45
N LYS A 133 -14.51 0.49 14.62
CA LYS A 133 -13.60 1.49 15.22
C LYS A 133 -12.20 0.92 15.50
N GLU A 134 -12.11 -0.35 15.85
CA GLU A 134 -10.89 -1.14 15.97
C GLU A 134 -11.06 -2.41 15.13
N PRO A 135 -10.03 -3.02 14.53
CA PRO A 135 -8.57 -2.87 14.76
C PRO A 135 -7.90 -1.70 14.01
N PRO A 136 -6.57 -1.51 14.13
CA PRO A 136 -5.83 -0.52 13.34
C PRO A 136 -5.96 -0.71 11.81
N ILE A 137 -5.73 0.38 11.08
CA ILE A 137 -5.74 0.47 9.63
C ILE A 137 -4.32 0.74 9.13
N ILE A 138 -3.86 -0.11 8.23
CA ILE A 138 -2.55 -0.02 7.59
C ILE A 138 -2.77 0.28 6.10
N LEU A 139 -2.31 1.45 5.66
CA LEU A 139 -2.34 1.82 4.25
C LEU A 139 -1.15 1.18 3.50
N GLY A 140 -1.34 0.89 2.22
CA GLY A 140 -0.26 0.43 1.36
C GLY A 140 -0.56 0.67 -0.12
N GLY A 141 0.34 0.18 -0.97
CA GLY A 141 0.26 0.33 -2.42
C GLY A 141 0.80 1.67 -2.91
N ILE A 142 0.77 1.85 -4.24
CA ILE A 142 1.38 2.99 -4.93
C ILE A 142 0.71 4.31 -4.51
N GLU A 143 -0.61 4.32 -4.45
CA GLU A 143 -1.39 5.53 -4.10
C GLU A 143 -1.02 6.06 -2.70
N ALA A 144 -0.93 5.19 -1.70
CA ALA A 144 -0.55 5.59 -0.36
C ALA A 144 0.94 5.96 -0.29
N SER A 145 1.80 5.13 -0.89
CA SER A 145 3.26 5.31 -0.87
C SER A 145 3.67 6.66 -1.45
N LEU A 146 3.11 7.09 -2.56
CA LEU A 146 3.49 8.36 -3.19
C LEU A 146 2.95 9.60 -2.45
N ARG A 147 2.03 9.40 -1.49
CA ARG A 147 1.34 10.47 -0.74
C ARG A 147 1.67 10.45 0.76
N ARG A 148 2.82 9.86 1.11
CA ARG A 148 3.29 9.71 2.50
C ARG A 148 3.44 11.03 3.19
N PHE A 149 4.13 11.98 2.56
CA PHE A 149 4.30 13.34 3.07
C PHE A 149 3.23 14.28 2.52
N ALA A 150 3.26 15.54 2.95
CA ALA A 150 2.60 16.61 2.24
C ALA A 150 3.05 16.59 0.77
N HIS A 151 2.07 16.59 -0.14
CA HIS A 151 2.31 16.33 -1.56
C HIS A 151 1.45 17.25 -2.40
N TYR A 152 1.99 17.67 -3.54
CA TYR A 152 1.22 18.37 -4.55
C TYR A 152 0.23 17.42 -5.22
N ASP A 153 -1.05 17.77 -5.16
CA ASP A 153 -2.12 17.05 -5.84
C ASP A 153 -2.47 17.74 -7.17
N TYR A 154 -2.14 17.08 -8.27
CA TYR A 154 -2.39 17.59 -9.62
C TYR A 154 -3.88 17.81 -9.94
N TRP A 155 -4.76 17.00 -9.33
CA TRP A 155 -6.19 17.02 -9.63
C TRP A 155 -6.84 18.27 -9.07
N GLU A 156 -6.52 18.60 -7.82
CA GLU A 156 -7.03 19.76 -7.08
C GLU A 156 -6.13 21.01 -7.19
N ASP A 157 -4.96 20.90 -7.83
CA ASP A 157 -3.99 22.00 -7.99
C ASP A 157 -3.59 22.65 -6.66
N ARG A 158 -3.28 21.82 -5.66
CA ARG A 158 -2.89 22.28 -4.32
C ARG A 158 -2.01 21.27 -3.59
N VAL A 159 -1.28 21.74 -2.59
CA VAL A 159 -0.57 20.86 -1.65
C VAL A 159 -1.55 20.30 -0.64
N ARG A 160 -1.64 18.97 -0.58
CA ARG A 160 -2.42 18.22 0.39
C ARG A 160 -1.53 17.74 1.53
N ARG A 161 -2.15 17.43 2.67
CA ARG A 161 -1.50 16.75 3.79
C ARG A 161 -1.10 15.32 3.40
N SER A 162 -0.37 14.68 4.29
CA SER A 162 -0.13 13.24 4.22
C SER A 162 -1.44 12.47 4.09
N VAL A 163 -1.48 11.46 3.22
CA VAL A 163 -2.63 10.54 3.14
C VAL A 163 -2.84 9.80 4.46
N LEU A 164 -1.79 9.54 5.25
CA LEU A 164 -1.90 8.88 6.55
C LEU A 164 -2.71 9.75 7.53
N VAL A 165 -2.45 11.07 7.53
CA VAL A 165 -3.17 12.06 8.33
C VAL A 165 -4.62 12.21 7.85
N ASP A 166 -4.83 12.44 6.55
CA ASP A 166 -6.17 12.64 5.98
C ASP A 166 -7.07 11.39 6.12
N ALA A 167 -6.49 10.19 5.97
CA ALA A 167 -7.21 8.93 6.12
C ALA A 167 -7.49 8.56 7.57
N LYS A 168 -6.85 9.21 8.55
CA LYS A 168 -6.87 8.81 9.98
C LYS A 168 -6.53 7.32 10.16
N ALA A 169 -5.59 6.85 9.34
CA ALA A 169 -5.06 5.50 9.45
C ALA A 169 -3.93 5.48 10.48
N ASP A 170 -3.61 4.29 10.99
CA ASP A 170 -2.65 4.13 12.08
C ASP A 170 -1.22 4.01 11.52
N LEU A 171 -1.07 3.30 10.40
CA LEU A 171 0.21 3.05 9.75
C LEU A 171 0.10 3.17 8.22
N LEU A 172 1.25 3.36 7.58
CA LEU A 172 1.40 3.26 6.13
C LEU A 172 2.67 2.49 5.79
N VAL A 173 2.57 1.44 4.98
CA VAL A 173 3.71 0.68 4.45
C VAL A 173 4.08 1.21 3.07
N PHE A 174 5.37 1.48 2.85
CA PHE A 174 5.87 2.04 1.61
C PHE A 174 7.06 1.28 1.02
N GLY A 175 7.20 1.36 -0.30
CA GLY A 175 8.19 0.56 -1.03
C GLY A 175 7.77 -0.90 -1.09
N MET A 176 8.74 -1.80 -0.92
CA MET A 176 8.49 -3.25 -0.83
C MET A 176 7.80 -3.55 0.51
N GLY A 177 6.62 -4.15 0.45
CA GLY A 177 5.74 -4.30 1.61
C GLY A 177 5.83 -5.63 2.34
N GLU A 178 6.52 -6.62 1.76
CA GLU A 178 6.55 -8.02 2.20
C GLU A 178 7.25 -8.21 3.56
N GLU A 179 8.43 -7.62 3.74
CA GLU A 179 9.12 -7.64 5.03
C GLU A 179 8.41 -6.75 6.07
N PRO A 180 8.06 -5.48 5.78
CA PRO A 180 7.40 -4.62 6.76
C PRO A 180 6.07 -5.18 7.25
N ILE A 181 5.23 -5.72 6.36
CA ILE A 181 3.91 -6.22 6.77
C ILE A 181 4.02 -7.43 7.70
N THR A 182 5.04 -8.26 7.47
CA THR A 182 5.30 -9.43 8.30
C THR A 182 5.77 -9.01 9.69
N ALA A 183 6.70 -8.05 9.78
CA ALA A 183 7.17 -7.51 11.05
C ALA A 183 6.03 -6.83 11.84
N LEU A 184 5.15 -6.08 11.15
CA LEU A 184 3.95 -5.51 11.76
C LEU A 184 2.98 -6.57 12.24
N ALA A 185 2.81 -7.68 11.52
CA ALA A 185 1.94 -8.77 11.94
C ALA A 185 2.44 -9.44 13.23
N GLU A 186 3.75 -9.65 13.34
CA GLU A 186 4.40 -10.18 14.55
C GLU A 186 4.24 -9.19 15.73
N GLU A 187 4.45 -7.89 15.50
CA GLU A 187 4.25 -6.85 16.53
C GLU A 187 2.79 -6.77 17.01
N LEU A 188 1.82 -6.77 16.08
CA LEU A 188 0.39 -6.73 16.40
C LEU A 188 -0.06 -7.97 17.17
N SER A 189 0.42 -9.15 16.78
CA SER A 189 0.10 -10.41 17.46
C SER A 189 0.58 -10.40 18.89
N ARG A 190 1.80 -9.92 19.14
CA ARG A 190 2.35 -9.81 20.49
C ARG A 190 1.64 -8.77 21.36
N ARG A 191 1.31 -7.59 20.80
CA ARG A 191 0.48 -6.58 21.48
C ARG A 191 -0.87 -7.15 21.90
N ARG A 192 -1.53 -7.95 21.06
CA ARG A 192 -2.79 -8.62 21.40
C ARG A 192 -2.65 -9.64 22.53
N SER A 193 -1.48 -10.25 22.69
CA SER A 193 -1.16 -11.15 23.80
C SER A 193 -0.81 -10.41 25.10
N GLY A 194 -0.86 -9.06 25.11
CA GLY A 194 -0.63 -8.25 26.30
C GLY A 194 0.83 -7.86 26.54
N GLU A 195 1.73 -8.05 25.58
CA GLU A 195 3.10 -7.53 25.70
C GLU A 195 3.12 -6.00 25.67
N GLU A 196 3.89 -5.38 26.58
CA GLU A 196 4.05 -3.93 26.67
C GLU A 196 5.14 -3.42 25.71
N PHE A 197 4.87 -2.29 25.03
CA PHE A 197 5.80 -1.66 24.10
C PHE A 197 6.03 -0.21 24.49
N MET A 198 7.29 0.17 24.69
CA MET A 198 7.70 1.55 24.99
C MET A 198 7.78 2.46 23.76
N HIS A 199 7.24 2.03 22.62
CA HIS A 199 7.32 2.77 21.35
C HIS A 199 6.00 2.68 20.56
N PRO A 200 5.72 3.68 19.70
CA PRO A 200 4.58 3.63 18.80
C PRO A 200 4.58 2.37 17.92
N LEU A 201 3.39 1.93 17.51
CA LEU A 201 3.23 0.78 16.62
C LEU A 201 4.04 1.00 15.33
N GLY A 202 4.84 0.01 14.94
CA GLY A 202 5.66 0.07 13.73
C GLY A 202 6.89 0.98 13.83
N ALA A 203 7.18 1.60 14.98
CA ALA A 203 8.28 2.55 15.12
C ALA A 203 9.68 1.96 14.88
N LYS A 204 9.83 0.63 14.99
CA LYS A 204 11.09 -0.09 14.71
C LYS A 204 11.10 -0.79 13.34
N THR A 205 10.05 -0.63 12.54
CA THR A 205 9.87 -1.37 11.30
C THR A 205 10.27 -0.49 10.12
N ALA A 206 11.30 -0.91 9.37
CA ALA A 206 11.69 -0.25 8.13
C ALA A 206 10.54 -0.27 7.12
N GLY A 207 10.45 0.72 6.24
CA GLY A 207 9.37 0.82 5.25
C GLY A 207 8.00 1.19 5.83
N VAL A 208 7.94 1.70 7.07
CA VAL A 208 6.70 2.09 7.75
C VAL A 208 6.69 3.59 8.05
N CYS A 209 5.52 4.20 7.86
CA CYS A 209 5.18 5.50 8.41
C CYS A 209 4.12 5.36 9.51
N TYR A 210 4.19 6.24 10.50
CA TYR A 210 3.22 6.34 11.60
C TYR A 210 3.10 7.80 12.06
N LEU A 211 2.14 8.07 12.94
CA LEU A 211 1.95 9.39 13.56
C LEU A 211 2.38 9.35 15.02
N THR A 212 3.04 10.39 15.49
CA THR A 212 3.38 10.60 16.90
C THR A 212 3.29 12.08 17.25
N SER A 213 2.89 12.42 18.48
CA SER A 213 3.02 13.78 19.04
C SER A 213 4.37 14.00 19.73
N ASP A 214 5.14 12.92 19.93
CA ASP A 214 6.41 12.95 20.66
C ASP A 214 7.53 12.37 19.79
N LEU A 215 8.46 13.23 19.39
CA LEU A 215 9.66 12.83 18.65
C LEU A 215 10.69 12.10 19.54
N ALA A 216 10.67 12.31 20.86
CA ALA A 216 11.58 11.62 21.78
C ALA A 216 11.21 10.13 21.94
N ALA A 217 9.96 9.76 21.65
CA ALA A 217 9.50 8.38 21.62
C ALA A 217 9.96 7.59 20.37
N ILE A 218 10.61 8.26 19.41
CA ILE A 218 11.15 7.60 18.21
C ILE A 218 12.43 6.86 18.60
N PRO A 219 12.51 5.53 18.38
CA PRO A 219 13.68 4.76 18.73
C PRO A 219 14.85 5.06 17.76
N GLY A 220 16.07 5.12 18.30
CA GLY A 220 17.30 5.24 17.51
C GLY A 220 17.79 6.68 17.34
N GLU A 221 18.33 6.99 16.15
CA GLU A 221 18.82 8.33 15.84
C GLU A 221 17.67 9.33 15.69
N ALA A 222 17.94 10.59 16.06
CA ALA A 222 16.98 11.67 15.87
C ALA A 222 16.60 11.82 14.38
N PRO A 223 15.30 11.99 14.06
CA PRO A 223 14.86 12.10 12.68
C PRO A 223 15.32 13.43 12.06
N ILE A 224 15.47 13.44 10.74
CA ILE A 224 15.56 14.70 9.99
C ILE A 224 14.15 15.30 9.95
N VAL A 225 13.98 16.47 10.56
CA VAL A 225 12.72 17.20 10.53
C VAL A 225 12.61 18.02 9.25
N LEU A 226 11.58 17.75 8.45
CA LEU A 226 11.24 18.46 7.22
C LEU A 226 10.43 19.73 7.53
N PRO A 227 10.39 20.69 6.60
CA PRO A 227 9.38 21.76 6.61
C PRO A 227 7.97 21.19 6.81
N GLY A 228 7.21 21.83 7.71
CA GLY A 228 5.87 21.40 8.09
C GLY A 228 4.84 21.58 6.98
N TYR A 229 3.69 20.93 7.10
CA TYR A 229 2.60 21.04 6.11
C TYR A 229 2.22 22.49 5.80
N ASP A 230 2.00 23.32 6.82
CA ASP A 230 1.54 24.70 6.63
C ASP A 230 2.59 25.56 5.88
N GLU A 231 3.87 25.27 6.11
CA GLU A 231 4.98 25.92 5.41
C GLU A 231 5.05 25.47 3.94
N VAL A 232 5.08 24.16 3.69
CA VAL A 232 5.18 23.65 2.30
C VAL A 232 3.91 23.90 1.46
N ALA A 233 2.78 24.15 2.11
CA ALA A 233 1.54 24.52 1.43
C ALA A 233 1.54 25.99 0.98
N SER A 234 2.34 26.85 1.61
CA SER A 234 2.40 28.28 1.32
C SER A 234 3.68 28.71 0.58
N ASP A 235 4.77 27.97 0.70
CA ASP A 235 6.05 28.24 0.03
C ASP A 235 6.54 27.08 -0.85
N LYS A 236 6.71 27.39 -2.15
CA LYS A 236 7.23 26.46 -3.16
C LYS A 236 8.68 26.06 -2.90
N TRP A 237 9.49 26.93 -2.32
CA TRP A 237 10.89 26.62 -1.99
C TRP A 237 10.99 25.70 -0.78
N ALA A 238 10.19 25.95 0.26
CA ALA A 238 10.04 25.00 1.37
C ALA A 238 9.58 23.62 0.88
N TYR A 239 8.59 23.57 -0.03
CA TYR A 239 8.16 22.32 -0.66
C TYR A 239 9.30 21.63 -1.42
N ALA A 240 10.02 22.36 -2.28
CA ALA A 240 11.12 21.81 -3.07
C ALA A 240 12.26 21.27 -2.18
N LYS A 241 12.59 21.99 -1.09
CA LYS A 241 13.60 21.55 -0.10
C LYS A 241 13.14 20.28 0.62
N ALA A 242 11.88 20.23 1.07
CA ALA A 242 11.32 19.05 1.71
C ALA A 242 11.37 17.84 0.77
N PHE A 243 10.97 18.03 -0.49
CA PHE A 243 11.01 16.99 -1.52
C PHE A 243 12.44 16.49 -1.80
N GLN A 244 13.42 17.40 -1.91
CA GLN A 244 14.82 17.03 -2.13
C GLN A 244 15.36 16.14 -1.00
N VAL A 245 15.05 16.49 0.26
CA VAL A 245 15.46 15.66 1.42
C VAL A 245 14.76 14.31 1.37
N GLN A 246 13.45 14.28 1.08
CA GLN A 246 12.71 13.01 0.94
C GLN A 246 13.36 12.07 -0.06
N GLU A 247 13.71 12.57 -1.26
CA GLU A 247 14.33 11.78 -2.32
C GLU A 247 15.73 11.28 -1.94
N ARG A 248 16.54 12.12 -1.28
CA ARG A 248 17.89 11.75 -0.83
C ARG A 248 17.85 10.60 0.18
N GLU A 249 16.87 10.59 1.06
CA GLU A 249 16.76 9.61 2.15
C GLU A 249 15.97 8.33 1.75
N GLN A 250 15.66 8.13 0.47
CA GLN A 250 15.04 6.89 -0.04
C GLN A 250 16.01 5.70 -0.14
N ASN A 251 17.30 5.88 0.15
CA ASN A 251 18.26 4.79 0.11
C ASN A 251 18.09 3.85 1.33
N PRO A 252 17.84 2.54 1.14
CA PRO A 252 17.64 1.59 2.24
C PRO A 252 18.91 1.27 3.05
N VAL A 253 20.10 1.69 2.61
CA VAL A 253 21.38 1.41 3.28
C VAL A 253 21.82 2.53 4.22
N ASP A 254 21.70 3.78 3.79
CA ASP A 254 22.16 4.97 4.52
C ASP A 254 21.05 5.99 4.81
N GLY A 255 19.87 5.87 4.21
CA GLY A 255 18.74 6.78 4.41
C GLY A 255 18.26 6.83 5.86
N LYS A 256 17.88 8.02 6.32
CA LYS A 256 17.50 8.27 7.71
C LYS A 256 15.99 8.29 7.93
N THR A 257 15.60 8.21 9.19
CA THR A 257 14.22 8.48 9.62
C THR A 257 13.90 9.95 9.35
N LEU A 258 12.74 10.20 8.74
CA LEU A 258 12.23 11.54 8.47
C LEU A 258 11.02 11.83 9.35
N ALA A 259 10.84 13.09 9.75
CA ALA A 259 9.64 13.57 10.41
C ALA A 259 9.12 14.83 9.72
N GLN A 260 7.81 14.92 9.50
CA GLN A 260 7.16 16.14 8.99
C GLN A 260 6.05 16.59 9.95
N PRO A 261 6.07 17.86 10.41
CA PRO A 261 4.97 18.43 11.18
C PRO A 261 3.66 18.51 10.37
N HIS A 262 2.55 18.09 10.97
CA HIS A 262 1.16 18.22 10.50
C HIS A 262 0.28 18.71 11.66
N GLY A 263 0.45 19.97 12.07
CA GLY A 263 -0.15 20.51 13.29
C GLY A 263 0.53 19.93 14.54
N GLU A 264 -0.26 19.41 15.48
CA GLU A 264 0.22 18.82 16.75
C GLU A 264 0.87 17.44 16.60
N LEU A 265 0.82 16.85 15.40
CA LEU A 265 1.37 15.53 15.13
C LEU A 265 2.53 15.61 14.14
N PHE A 266 3.45 14.68 14.28
CA PHE A 266 4.49 14.41 13.30
C PHE A 266 4.12 13.16 12.52
N LEU A 267 4.15 13.27 11.20
CA LEU A 267 4.29 12.12 10.32
C LEU A 267 5.74 11.68 10.38
N VAL A 268 5.98 10.46 10.83
CA VAL A 268 7.30 9.84 10.84
C VAL A 268 7.38 8.81 9.72
N GLN A 269 8.45 8.83 8.95
CA GLN A 269 8.84 7.78 8.01
C GLN A 269 10.11 7.13 8.51
N ASN A 270 10.05 5.85 8.86
CA ASN A 270 11.25 5.06 9.16
C ASN A 270 12.11 4.87 7.90
N ARG A 271 13.36 4.47 8.09
CA ARG A 271 14.24 4.08 6.97
C ARG A 271 13.50 3.15 5.98
N PRO A 272 13.70 3.32 4.66
CA PRO A 272 13.14 2.41 3.65
C PRO A 272 13.51 0.95 3.88
N ALA A 273 12.58 0.03 3.58
CA ALA A 273 12.86 -1.41 3.63
C ALA A 273 13.94 -1.80 2.62
N ARG A 274 14.73 -2.81 2.95
CA ARG A 274 15.73 -3.32 2.01
C ARG A 274 15.03 -4.00 0.83
N PRO A 275 15.60 -3.93 -0.38
CA PRO A 275 15.10 -4.73 -1.49
C PRO A 275 15.30 -6.21 -1.15
N LEU A 276 14.32 -7.02 -1.51
CA LEU A 276 14.41 -8.47 -1.40
C LEU A 276 15.63 -8.98 -2.19
N THR A 277 16.32 -9.96 -1.61
CA THR A 277 17.29 -10.77 -2.34
C THR A 277 16.60 -11.62 -3.40
N THR A 278 17.35 -12.11 -4.39
CA THR A 278 16.82 -13.03 -5.40
C THR A 278 16.15 -14.25 -4.76
N LYS A 279 16.77 -14.81 -3.71
CA LYS A 279 16.24 -15.98 -3.00
C LYS A 279 14.90 -15.71 -2.33
N GLU A 280 14.75 -14.54 -1.70
CA GLU A 280 13.49 -14.13 -1.06
C GLU A 280 12.41 -13.86 -2.09
N MET A 281 12.75 -13.19 -3.19
CA MET A 281 11.84 -12.96 -4.31
C MET A 281 11.37 -14.27 -4.93
N ASP A 282 12.27 -15.22 -5.20
CA ASP A 282 11.92 -16.54 -5.73
C ASP A 282 10.99 -17.30 -4.78
N ALA A 283 11.24 -17.24 -3.47
CA ALA A 283 10.38 -17.85 -2.46
C ALA A 283 8.96 -17.26 -2.47
N ILE A 284 8.84 -15.93 -2.60
CA ILE A 284 7.54 -15.25 -2.70
C ILE A 284 6.82 -15.66 -3.98
N TYR A 285 7.50 -15.69 -5.13
CA TYR A 285 6.88 -16.06 -6.42
C TYR A 285 6.49 -17.54 -6.51
N ALA A 286 7.12 -18.39 -5.68
CA ALA A 286 6.81 -19.80 -5.53
C ALA A 286 5.62 -20.09 -4.61
N LEU A 287 5.08 -19.09 -3.89
CA LEU A 287 3.89 -19.24 -3.05
C LEU A 287 2.68 -19.79 -3.86
N PRO A 288 1.72 -20.45 -3.19
CA PRO A 288 0.62 -21.17 -3.85
C PRO A 288 -0.47 -20.25 -4.41
N PHE A 289 -0.11 -19.36 -5.35
CA PHE A 289 -1.05 -18.56 -6.11
C PHE A 289 -1.87 -19.43 -7.07
N ALA A 290 -3.19 -19.19 -7.14
CA ALA A 290 -4.08 -19.79 -8.12
C ALA A 290 -3.78 -19.33 -9.56
N ARG A 291 -3.06 -18.20 -9.71
CA ARG A 291 -2.64 -17.57 -10.97
C ARG A 291 -3.80 -17.24 -11.90
N ARG A 292 -4.98 -16.98 -11.34
CA ARG A 292 -6.20 -16.66 -12.06
C ARG A 292 -7.11 -15.74 -11.24
N PRO A 293 -8.07 -15.05 -11.87
CA PRO A 293 -9.11 -14.30 -11.18
C PRO A 293 -9.96 -15.20 -10.28
N HIS A 294 -10.53 -14.63 -9.23
CA HIS A 294 -11.46 -15.36 -8.36
C HIS A 294 -12.68 -15.88 -9.15
N PRO A 295 -13.18 -17.11 -8.89
CA PRO A 295 -14.31 -17.69 -9.61
C PRO A 295 -15.62 -16.88 -9.51
N SER A 296 -15.76 -16.02 -8.49
CA SER A 296 -16.93 -15.15 -8.34
C SER A 296 -17.13 -14.15 -9.50
N TYR A 297 -16.14 -13.97 -10.38
CA TYR A 297 -16.23 -13.12 -11.57
C TYR A 297 -16.64 -13.87 -12.84
N GLU A 298 -16.90 -15.19 -12.76
CA GLU A 298 -17.41 -15.97 -13.88
C GLU A 298 -18.72 -15.37 -14.41
N GLY A 299 -18.83 -15.23 -15.74
CA GLY A 299 -19.95 -14.54 -16.40
C GLY A 299 -19.84 -13.01 -16.48
N MET A 300 -18.97 -12.36 -15.71
CA MET A 300 -18.73 -10.90 -15.78
C MET A 300 -17.62 -10.50 -16.77
N GLY A 301 -17.22 -11.41 -17.66
CA GLY A 301 -16.07 -11.23 -18.55
C GLY A 301 -14.73 -11.71 -17.97
N GLY A 302 -14.75 -12.44 -16.85
CA GLY A 302 -13.75 -13.43 -16.44
C GLY A 302 -12.37 -12.92 -15.98
N GLY A 303 -12.06 -11.64 -16.12
CA GLY A 303 -10.80 -11.08 -15.63
C GLY A 303 -10.68 -9.58 -15.84
N THR A 304 -9.67 -8.99 -15.19
CA THR A 304 -9.10 -7.70 -15.61
C THR A 304 -8.69 -7.84 -17.07
N ARG A 305 -8.80 -6.78 -17.89
CA ARG A 305 -8.52 -6.90 -19.34
C ARG A 305 -7.07 -7.32 -19.65
N THR A 306 -6.20 -7.20 -18.65
CA THR A 306 -4.83 -7.77 -18.62
C THR A 306 -4.77 -9.30 -18.65
N GLY A 307 -5.91 -10.00 -18.51
CA GLY A 307 -6.03 -11.46 -18.54
C GLY A 307 -6.61 -12.06 -19.83
N ARG A 308 -7.00 -11.25 -20.83
CA ARG A 308 -7.40 -11.76 -22.15
C ARG A 308 -6.16 -11.96 -23.01
N GLY A 309 -5.58 -13.17 -22.96
CA GLY A 309 -4.62 -13.65 -23.96
C GLY A 309 -3.34 -12.82 -24.05
N GLY A 310 -2.38 -13.15 -23.19
CA GLY A 310 -1.06 -12.54 -23.19
C GLY A 310 -0.84 -11.78 -21.89
N VAL A 311 -0.11 -12.41 -20.97
CA VAL A 311 0.78 -11.65 -20.09
C VAL A 311 1.72 -10.92 -21.03
N GLN A 312 1.38 -9.70 -21.45
CA GLN A 312 2.45 -8.74 -21.69
C GLN A 312 3.00 -8.48 -20.28
N PRO A 313 4.24 -8.91 -19.99
CA PRO A 313 4.89 -8.39 -18.81
C PRO A 313 4.96 -6.88 -19.07
N HIS A 314 4.06 -6.12 -18.45
CA HIS A 314 4.53 -4.85 -17.96
C HIS A 314 5.73 -5.22 -17.10
N ARG A 315 6.92 -4.97 -17.65
CA ARG A 315 8.19 -5.07 -16.94
C ARG A 315 7.89 -4.63 -15.51
N PRO A 316 8.26 -5.43 -14.49
CA PRO A 316 7.87 -5.15 -13.12
C PRO A 316 8.07 -3.65 -12.91
N ALA A 317 7.08 -2.95 -12.34
CA ALA A 317 7.22 -1.51 -12.11
C ALA A 317 8.57 -1.20 -11.42
N GLY A 318 9.12 -2.15 -10.66
CA GLY A 318 10.50 -2.14 -10.16
C GLY A 318 11.61 -1.93 -11.21
N LEU A 319 11.53 -2.46 -12.44
CA LEU A 319 12.52 -2.25 -13.51
C LEU A 319 12.39 -0.89 -14.20
N PHE A 320 11.16 -0.36 -14.34
CA PHE A 320 10.95 0.98 -14.88
C PHE A 320 11.46 2.04 -13.89
N TRP A 321 11.25 1.81 -12.58
CA TRP A 321 11.84 2.63 -11.52
C TRP A 321 13.36 2.44 -11.37
N ARG A 322 13.90 1.23 -11.60
CA ARG A 322 15.36 0.98 -11.63
C ARG A 322 16.08 1.83 -12.69
N LEU A 323 15.43 2.12 -13.81
CA LEU A 323 15.99 2.93 -14.89
C LEU A 323 15.88 4.45 -14.65
N LEU A 324 14.90 4.89 -13.87
CA LEU A 324 14.73 6.31 -13.50
C LEU A 324 15.60 6.73 -12.32
N LEU A 325 15.85 5.83 -11.36
CA LEU A 325 16.66 6.13 -10.16
C LEU A 325 18.18 5.93 -10.35
N LEU A 326 18.63 5.34 -11.45
CA LEU A 326 20.06 5.07 -11.73
C LEU A 326 20.67 5.89 -12.88
N ARG A 327 19.97 6.92 -13.40
CA ARG A 327 20.61 7.86 -14.32
C ARG A 327 21.13 9.07 -13.55
N PRO A 328 22.46 9.20 -13.33
CA PRO A 328 23.02 10.52 -13.06
C PRO A 328 22.71 11.40 -14.27
N HIS A 329 21.95 12.48 -14.06
CA HIS A 329 21.78 13.54 -15.04
C HIS A 329 23.14 14.22 -15.26
N LEU A 330 23.89 13.77 -16.27
CA LEU A 330 24.88 14.62 -16.92
C LEU A 330 24.12 15.68 -17.75
N PRO A 331 24.45 16.97 -17.61
CA PRO A 331 23.79 18.03 -18.36
C PRO A 331 24.13 17.93 -19.85
N PRO A 332 23.21 18.29 -20.75
CA PRO A 332 23.48 18.32 -22.18
C PRO A 332 24.29 19.59 -22.51
N GLY A 333 25.48 19.42 -23.09
CA GLY A 333 26.20 20.48 -23.79
C GLY A 333 27.61 20.74 -23.28
N THR A 334 28.57 20.04 -23.87
CA THR A 334 29.89 20.62 -24.19
C THR A 334 30.32 20.05 -25.53
N ASP A 335 30.32 20.89 -26.55
CA ASP A 335 30.97 20.63 -27.83
C ASP A 335 32.44 20.26 -27.59
N HIS A 336 32.85 19.08 -28.07
CA HIS A 336 34.27 18.81 -28.27
C HIS A 336 34.68 19.42 -29.62
N PRO A 337 35.68 20.32 -29.67
CA PRO A 337 36.32 20.65 -30.93
C PRO A 337 37.15 19.45 -31.39
N ARG A 338 37.06 19.17 -32.70
CA ARG A 338 37.92 18.23 -33.39
C ARG A 338 39.38 18.73 -33.32
N ALA A 339 40.27 17.88 -32.83
CA ALA A 339 41.64 17.73 -33.29
C ALA A 339 42.14 16.35 -32.86
#